data_AF-A0A8T3MQW3-F1
#
_entry.id   AF-A0A8T3MQW3-F1
#
_cell.length_a   1.000
_cell.length_b   1.000
_cell.length_c   1.000
_cell.angle_alpha   90.00
_cell.angle_beta   90.00
_cell.angle_gamma   90.00
#
_symmetry.space_group_name_H-M   'P 1'
#
loop_
_entity.id
_entity.type
_entity.pdbx_description
1 polymer ?
#
loop_
_entity_poly.entity_id
_entity_poly.type
_entity_poly.pdbx_seq_one_letter_code
_entity_poly.pdbx_strand_id
1 'polypeptide(L)'
;VVALARWAREEALTLRFIEYMDVGHTNGWRLDDVVPAAELVALLRAEWPVEPADPGYRGEVAGRWRYLDGRGEFGVISSVTQPFCGDCTRSRLSAEGMLYTCLFSSTGHDLRAVLRSDASDEELAGFVARVWHVRDDRYSELRSAATSDLPRLEMFAMGG
;
A
#
# COMPACT_ATOMS: atom_id res chain seq x y z
N VAL A 1 -19.55 0.85 5.30
CA VAL A 1 -19.15 -0.11 4.23
C VAL A 1 -20.26 -0.27 3.20
N VAL A 2 -21.38 -0.94 3.52
CA VAL A 2 -22.45 -1.29 2.56
C VAL A 2 -23.01 -0.09 1.80
N ALA A 3 -23.32 1.02 2.49
CA ALA A 3 -23.88 2.21 1.84
C ALA A 3 -22.95 2.79 0.75
N LEU A 4 -21.64 2.83 1.00
CA LEU A 4 -20.67 3.32 0.03
C LEU A 4 -20.50 2.35 -1.14
N ALA A 5 -20.51 1.04 -0.88
CA ALA A 5 -20.49 0.02 -1.93
C ALA A 5 -21.74 0.08 -2.82
N ARG A 6 -22.92 0.30 -2.22
CA ARG A 6 -24.18 0.49 -2.95
C ARG A 6 -24.08 1.67 -3.90
N TRP A 7 -23.69 2.83 -3.38
CA TRP A 7 -23.52 4.04 -4.16
C TRP A 7 -22.52 3.83 -5.32
N ALA A 8 -21.32 3.31 -5.04
CA ALA A 8 -20.33 3.09 -6.07
C ALA A 8 -20.82 2.11 -7.14
N ARG A 9 -21.54 1.06 -6.75
CA ARG A 9 -22.14 0.08 -7.65
C ARG A 9 -23.25 0.68 -8.52
N GLU A 10 -24.07 1.58 -7.98
CA GLU A 10 -25.10 2.31 -8.73
C GLU A 10 -24.49 3.28 -9.76
N GLU A 11 -23.37 3.92 -9.40
CA GLU A 11 -22.61 4.81 -10.26
C GLU A 11 -21.63 4.08 -11.23
N ALA A 12 -21.66 2.75 -11.25
CA ALA A 12 -20.74 1.92 -12.05
C ALA A 12 -19.24 2.21 -11.80
N LEU A 13 -18.88 2.49 -10.55
CA LEU A 13 -17.52 2.76 -10.09
C LEU A 13 -16.91 1.52 -9.39
N THR A 14 -15.64 1.22 -9.70
CA THR A 14 -14.87 0.21 -8.96
C THR A 14 -14.36 0.79 -7.65
N LEU A 15 -15.08 0.53 -6.56
CA LEU A 15 -14.69 0.95 -5.21
C LEU A 15 -13.55 0.07 -4.67
N ARG A 16 -12.57 0.70 -4.01
CA ARG A 16 -11.51 0.00 -3.28
C ARG A 16 -11.56 0.35 -1.80
N PHE A 17 -11.68 -0.67 -0.97
CA PHE A 17 -11.52 -0.54 0.48
C PHE A 17 -10.06 -0.82 0.84
N ILE A 18 -9.53 -0.07 1.78
CA ILE A 18 -8.15 -0.20 2.25
C ILE A 18 -8.22 -0.39 3.76
N GLU A 19 -7.57 -1.43 4.27
CA GLU A 19 -7.45 -1.61 5.71
C GLU A 19 -6.73 -0.41 6.32
N TYR A 20 -7.26 0.05 7.45
CA TYR A 20 -6.69 1.19 8.17
C TYR A 20 -5.31 0.81 8.71
N MET A 21 -4.32 1.64 8.40
CA MET A 21 -2.97 1.51 8.92
C MET A 21 -2.77 2.58 10.00
N ASP A 22 -2.72 2.20 11.28
CA ASP A 22 -2.24 3.09 12.37
C ASP A 22 -0.71 3.23 12.25
N VAL A 23 -0.31 4.28 11.54
CA VAL A 23 1.08 4.68 11.38
C VAL A 23 1.23 6.05 12.03
N GLY A 24 1.78 6.07 13.24
CA GLY A 24 2.08 7.30 13.97
C GLY A 24 1.74 7.27 15.46
N HIS A 25 0.66 6.63 15.92
CA HIS A 25 0.26 6.78 17.33
C HIS A 25 0.68 5.64 18.26
N THR A 26 0.76 4.39 17.78
CA THR A 26 1.18 3.24 18.58
C THR A 26 2.13 2.28 17.85
N ASN A 27 3.07 1.68 18.60
CA ASN A 27 4.06 0.72 18.06
C ASN A 27 3.44 -0.66 17.71
N GLY A 28 2.11 -0.85 17.84
CA GLY A 28 1.35 -2.03 17.33
C GLY A 28 0.21 -1.62 16.39
N TRP A 29 -0.23 -2.49 15.46
CA TRP A 29 -1.52 -2.27 14.79
C TRP A 29 -2.60 -2.36 15.87
N ARG A 30 -3.39 -1.32 16.07
CA ARG A 30 -4.60 -1.43 16.89
C ARG A 30 -5.64 -2.17 16.06
N LEU A 31 -5.64 -3.49 16.14
CA LEU A 31 -6.58 -4.34 15.40
C LEU A 31 -8.04 -3.99 15.71
N ASP A 32 -8.31 -3.42 16.90
CA ASP A 32 -9.63 -2.91 17.29
C ASP A 32 -10.15 -1.80 16.36
N ASP A 33 -9.26 -1.08 15.67
CA ASP A 33 -9.61 -0.01 14.72
C ASP A 33 -9.61 -0.50 13.26
N VAL A 34 -9.34 -1.80 13.01
CA VAL A 34 -9.23 -2.40 11.67
C VAL A 34 -10.43 -3.30 11.41
N VAL A 35 -11.11 -3.09 10.28
CA VAL A 35 -12.05 -4.07 9.72
C VAL A 35 -11.29 -4.98 8.76
N PRO A 36 -11.06 -6.27 9.09
CA PRO A 36 -10.30 -7.18 8.24
C PRO A 36 -10.94 -7.36 6.86
N ALA A 37 -10.12 -7.59 5.84
CA ALA A 37 -10.58 -7.82 4.48
C ALA A 37 -11.64 -8.94 4.38
N ALA A 38 -11.46 -10.03 5.13
CA ALA A 38 -12.40 -11.15 5.17
C ALA A 38 -13.77 -10.73 5.74
N GLU A 39 -13.78 -9.91 6.79
CA GLU A 39 -15.02 -9.38 7.38
C GLU A 39 -15.71 -8.42 6.40
N LEU A 40 -14.95 -7.52 5.77
CA LEU A 40 -15.47 -6.59 4.78
C LEU A 40 -16.14 -7.31 3.61
N VAL A 41 -15.50 -8.37 3.09
CA VAL A 41 -16.07 -9.22 2.04
C VAL A 41 -17.33 -9.92 2.54
N ALA A 42 -17.35 -10.42 3.78
CA ALA A 42 -18.52 -11.07 4.35
C ALA A 42 -19.71 -10.10 4.47
N LEU A 43 -19.48 -8.86 4.91
CA LEU A 43 -20.50 -7.81 4.99
C LEU A 43 -21.11 -7.50 3.61
N LEU A 44 -20.28 -7.40 2.57
CA LEU A 44 -20.76 -7.14 1.21
C LEU A 44 -21.45 -8.37 0.60
N ARG A 45 -20.94 -9.58 0.89
CA ARG A 45 -21.53 -10.85 0.44
C ARG A 45 -22.93 -11.09 1.00
N ALA A 46 -23.21 -10.61 2.21
CA ALA A 46 -24.54 -10.69 2.82
C ALA A 46 -25.59 -9.86 2.07
N GLU A 47 -25.18 -8.78 1.40
CA GLU A 47 -26.06 -7.89 0.64
C GLU A 47 -26.14 -8.29 -0.85
N TRP A 48 -25.02 -8.69 -1.44
CA TRP A 48 -24.93 -9.08 -2.85
C TRP A 48 -24.08 -10.34 -3.02
N PRO A 49 -24.51 -11.34 -3.81
CA PRO A 49 -23.67 -12.47 -4.15
C PRO A 49 -22.43 -12.04 -4.94
N VAL A 50 -21.25 -12.44 -4.47
CA VAL A 50 -19.95 -12.06 -5.05
C VAL A 50 -19.00 -13.25 -5.15
N GLU A 51 -18.08 -13.21 -6.09
CA GLU A 51 -17.02 -14.22 -6.24
C GLU A 51 -15.64 -13.57 -6.41
N PRO A 52 -14.55 -14.24 -5.99
CA PRO A 52 -13.21 -13.75 -6.27
C PRO A 52 -13.01 -13.58 -7.78
N ALA A 53 -12.31 -12.52 -8.17
CA ALA A 53 -11.86 -12.32 -9.54
C ALA A 53 -10.34 -12.43 -9.60
N ASP A 54 -9.83 -12.95 -10.71
CA ASP A 54 -8.39 -13.07 -10.92
C ASP A 54 -7.71 -11.68 -10.93
N PRO A 55 -6.44 -11.60 -10.48
CA PRO A 55 -5.64 -10.40 -10.66
C PRO A 55 -5.56 -9.97 -12.13
N GLY A 56 -5.69 -8.68 -12.41
CA GLY A 56 -5.51 -8.12 -13.74
C GLY A 56 -4.05 -8.05 -14.17
N TYR A 57 -3.10 -8.11 -13.22
CA TYR A 57 -1.67 -8.13 -13.47
C TYR A 57 -0.90 -8.75 -12.29
N ARG A 58 0.35 -9.14 -12.53
CA ARG A 58 1.25 -9.67 -11.50
C ARG A 58 1.50 -8.61 -10.42
N GLY A 59 1.31 -8.98 -9.15
CA GLY A 59 1.52 -8.09 -8.02
C GLY A 59 0.39 -7.09 -7.80
N GLU A 60 -0.80 -7.32 -8.38
CA GLU A 60 -1.98 -6.52 -8.03
C GLU A 60 -2.31 -6.69 -6.55
N VAL A 61 -2.26 -5.58 -5.81
CA VAL A 61 -2.39 -5.57 -4.34
C VAL A 61 -3.84 -5.65 -3.86
N ALA A 62 -4.80 -5.33 -4.72
CA ALA A 62 -6.21 -5.39 -4.37
C ALA A 62 -6.74 -6.78 -4.67
N GLY A 63 -7.25 -7.48 -3.65
CA GLY A 63 -8.09 -8.64 -3.86
C GLY A 63 -9.38 -8.21 -4.55
N ARG A 64 -9.66 -8.75 -5.74
CA ARG A 64 -10.81 -8.36 -6.56
C ARG A 64 -11.99 -9.29 -6.32
N TRP A 65 -13.18 -8.70 -6.30
CA TRP A 65 -14.45 -9.41 -6.11
C TRP A 65 -15.49 -8.90 -7.10
N ARG A 66 -16.07 -9.81 -7.88
CA ARG A 66 -17.09 -9.51 -8.89
C ARG A 66 -18.48 -9.78 -8.35
N TYR A 67 -19.42 -8.88 -8.61
CA TYR A 67 -20.83 -9.09 -8.32
C TYR A 67 -21.44 -10.09 -9.33
N LEU A 68 -22.14 -11.11 -8.86
CA LEU A 68 -22.70 -12.17 -9.72
C LEU A 68 -23.87 -11.70 -10.60
N ASP A 69 -24.49 -10.57 -10.26
CA ASP A 69 -25.51 -9.93 -11.08
C ASP A 69 -24.93 -9.05 -12.21
N GLY A 70 -23.61 -9.08 -12.40
CA GLY A 70 -22.92 -8.40 -13.50
C GLY A 70 -22.74 -6.90 -13.32
N ARG A 71 -23.09 -6.34 -12.15
CA ARG A 71 -22.95 -4.89 -11.89
C ARG A 71 -21.55 -4.47 -11.42
N GLY A 72 -20.52 -4.98 -12.10
CA GLY A 72 -19.13 -4.61 -11.85
C GLY A 72 -18.45 -5.38 -10.72
N GLU A 73 -17.52 -4.70 -10.05
CA GLU A 73 -16.61 -5.30 -9.05
C GLU A 73 -16.20 -4.29 -7.97
N PHE A 74 -15.63 -4.80 -6.89
CA PHE A 74 -14.93 -4.00 -5.87
C PHE A 74 -13.58 -4.65 -5.53
N GLY A 75 -12.68 -3.85 -4.98
CA GLY A 75 -11.38 -4.30 -4.50
C GLY A 75 -11.24 -4.13 -2.99
N VAL A 76 -10.44 -5.01 -2.38
CA VAL A 76 -10.05 -4.91 -0.98
C VAL A 76 -8.53 -4.98 -0.88
N ILE A 77 -7.91 -3.96 -0.29
CA ILE A 77 -6.46 -3.87 -0.07
C ILE A 77 -6.18 -4.22 1.39
N SER A 78 -5.69 -5.43 1.62
CA SER A 78 -5.40 -6.02 2.93
C SER A 78 -4.04 -5.56 3.48
N SER A 79 -3.87 -4.25 3.65
CA SER A 79 -2.58 -3.63 4.03
C SER A 79 -2.01 -4.10 5.38
N VAL A 80 -2.87 -4.64 6.26
CA VAL A 80 -2.50 -5.13 7.60
C VAL A 80 -2.59 -6.64 7.68
N THR A 81 -3.70 -7.24 7.26
CA THR A 81 -3.95 -8.67 7.45
C THR A 81 -3.23 -9.56 6.45
N GLN A 82 -2.91 -9.05 5.26
CA GLN A 82 -2.14 -9.76 4.22
C GLN A 82 -1.15 -8.80 3.53
N PRO A 83 -0.03 -8.47 4.19
CA PRO A 83 0.97 -7.57 3.64
C PRO A 83 1.55 -8.05 2.30
N PHE A 84 1.92 -7.08 1.45
CA PHE A 84 2.37 -7.33 0.07
C PHE A 84 3.77 -6.71 -0.20
N CYS A 85 4.66 -6.69 0.80
CA CYS A 85 6.00 -6.10 0.59
C CYS A 85 6.87 -6.96 -0.35
N GLY A 86 6.70 -8.28 -0.36
CA GLY A 86 7.44 -9.20 -1.22
C GLY A 86 7.31 -8.95 -2.73
N ASP A 87 6.15 -8.46 -3.19
CA ASP A 87 5.92 -8.08 -4.60
C ASP A 87 6.03 -6.55 -4.82
N CYS A 88 6.41 -5.78 -3.81
CA CYS A 88 6.44 -4.32 -3.91
C CYS A 88 7.61 -3.86 -4.80
N THR A 89 7.28 -3.14 -5.87
CA THR A 89 8.22 -2.58 -6.86
C THR A 89 8.27 -1.05 -6.85
N ARG A 90 7.83 -0.43 -5.75
CA ARG A 90 7.66 1.03 -5.65
C ARG A 90 8.90 1.72 -5.07
N SER A 91 9.36 2.76 -5.74
CA SER A 91 10.20 3.83 -5.17
C SER A 91 9.38 5.12 -5.03
N ARG A 92 9.84 6.04 -4.19
CA ARG A 92 9.17 7.34 -3.95
C ARG A 92 10.19 8.47 -3.94
N LEU A 93 9.80 9.62 -4.47
CA LEU A 93 10.54 10.86 -4.36
C LEU A 93 9.74 11.82 -3.47
N SER A 94 10.32 12.33 -2.38
CA SER A 94 9.65 13.34 -1.57
C SER A 94 9.72 14.72 -2.20
N ALA A 95 8.94 15.67 -1.66
CA ALA A 95 8.94 17.06 -2.11
C ALA A 95 10.29 17.76 -1.93
N GLU A 96 11.09 17.32 -0.95
CA GLU A 96 12.44 17.81 -0.70
C GLU A 96 13.48 17.26 -1.70
N GLY A 97 13.09 16.25 -2.48
CA GLY A 97 13.92 15.57 -3.47
C GLY A 97 14.69 14.37 -2.91
N MET A 98 14.16 13.73 -1.86
CA MET A 98 14.73 12.52 -1.27
C MET A 98 14.12 11.27 -1.90
N LEU A 99 14.95 10.34 -2.35
CA LEU A 99 14.55 9.02 -2.84
C LEU A 99 14.37 8.06 -1.67
N TYR A 100 13.19 7.47 -1.56
CA TYR A 100 12.83 6.44 -0.59
C TYR A 100 12.44 5.15 -1.31
N THR A 101 12.76 4.02 -0.67
CA THR A 101 12.50 2.66 -1.13
C THR A 101 11.29 2.01 -0.44
N CYS A 102 10.68 2.71 0.51
CA CYS A 102 9.47 2.31 1.22
C CYS A 102 8.59 3.51 1.53
N LEU A 103 7.27 3.28 1.68
CA LEU A 103 6.35 4.29 2.21
C LEU A 103 6.66 4.64 3.68
N PHE A 104 7.34 3.75 4.39
CA PHE A 104 7.63 3.82 5.82
C PHE A 104 9.14 3.78 6.10
N SER A 105 9.98 4.32 5.22
CA SER A 105 11.41 4.39 5.50
C SER A 105 11.74 5.65 6.31
N SER A 106 12.62 5.53 7.31
CA SER A 106 13.12 6.68 8.09
C SER A 106 14.27 7.40 7.38
N THR A 107 14.82 6.77 6.35
CA THR A 107 16.07 7.17 5.74
C THR A 107 15.86 7.33 4.25
N GLY A 108 16.07 8.55 3.76
CA GLY A 108 16.04 8.88 2.33
C GLY A 108 17.44 9.07 1.76
N HIS A 109 17.55 8.95 0.44
CA HIS A 109 18.77 9.22 -0.31
C HIS A 109 18.61 10.56 -1.06
N ASP A 110 19.54 11.50 -0.90
CA ASP A 110 19.42 12.85 -1.48
C ASP A 110 19.66 12.85 -3.00
N LEU A 111 18.61 12.52 -3.75
CA LEU A 111 18.63 12.51 -5.22
C LEU A 111 18.77 13.92 -5.78
N ARG A 112 18.20 14.93 -5.09
CA ARG A 112 18.28 16.33 -5.47
C ARG A 112 19.72 16.83 -5.49
N ALA A 113 20.56 16.44 -4.53
CA ALA A 113 21.98 16.79 -4.54
C ALA A 113 22.68 16.24 -5.78
N VAL A 114 22.42 14.97 -6.14
CA VAL A 114 22.97 14.35 -7.36
C VAL A 114 22.52 15.12 -8.61
N LEU A 115 21.22 15.41 -8.73
CA LEU A 115 20.65 16.16 -9.86
C LEU A 115 21.15 17.61 -9.98
N ARG A 116 21.60 18.22 -8.87
CA ARG A 116 22.13 19.59 -8.85
C ARG A 116 23.65 19.66 -8.97
N SER A 117 24.30 18.51 -9.07
CA SER A 117 25.72 18.41 -9.43
C SER A 117 25.87 18.32 -10.95
N ASP A 118 27.11 18.34 -11.44
CA ASP A 118 27.42 18.09 -12.85
C ASP A 118 27.38 16.58 -13.21
N ALA A 119 26.58 15.79 -12.50
CA ALA A 119 26.44 14.35 -12.75
C ALA A 119 25.81 14.08 -14.11
N SER A 120 26.38 13.11 -14.82
CA SER A 120 25.81 12.56 -16.05
C SER A 120 24.58 11.67 -15.78
N ASP A 121 23.79 11.43 -16.82
CA ASP A 121 22.65 10.48 -16.75
C ASP A 121 23.09 9.07 -16.33
N GLU A 122 24.28 8.64 -16.74
CA GLU A 122 24.87 7.35 -16.37
C GLU A 122 25.13 7.27 -14.85
N GLU A 123 25.66 8.35 -14.27
CA GLU A 123 25.94 8.45 -12.84
C GLU A 123 24.65 8.51 -12.01
N LEU A 124 23.64 9.23 -12.51
CA LEU A 124 22.31 9.31 -11.92
C LEU A 124 21.61 7.94 -11.94
N ALA A 125 21.62 7.26 -13.08
CA ALA A 125 21.07 5.91 -13.22
C ALA A 125 21.81 4.92 -12.29
N GLY A 126 23.14 5.02 -12.23
CA GLY A 126 23.96 4.24 -11.31
C GLY A 126 23.62 4.50 -9.84
N PHE A 127 23.34 5.74 -9.46
CA PHE A 127 22.90 6.09 -8.10
C PHE A 127 21.57 5.41 -7.76
N VAL A 128 20.56 5.55 -8.61
CA VAL A 128 19.24 4.93 -8.39
C VAL A 128 19.35 3.41 -8.36
N ALA A 129 20.14 2.81 -9.26
CA ALA A 129 20.36 1.37 -9.30
C ALA A 129 21.02 0.85 -8.02
N ARG A 130 22.05 1.55 -7.49
CA ARG A 130 22.69 1.19 -6.22
C ARG A 130 21.73 1.24 -5.05
N VAL A 131 20.93 2.31 -4.95
CA VAL A 131 19.89 2.45 -3.91
C VAL A 131 18.88 1.30 -4.00
N TRP A 132 18.41 0.98 -5.21
CA TRP A 132 17.43 -0.08 -5.42
C TRP A 132 17.98 -1.48 -5.14
N HIS A 133 19.26 -1.74 -5.48
CA HIS A 133 19.85 -3.08 -5.36
C HIS A 133 20.04 -3.54 -3.91
N VAL A 134 20.29 -2.59 -2.99
CA VAL A 134 20.46 -2.89 -1.55
C VAL A 134 19.16 -2.80 -0.76
N ARG A 135 18.04 -2.47 -1.41
CA ARG A 135 16.73 -2.35 -0.78
C ARG A 135 16.34 -3.67 -0.13
N ASP A 136 16.03 -3.61 1.16
CA ASP A 136 15.46 -4.71 1.94
C ASP A 136 14.15 -4.31 2.65
N ASP A 137 13.61 -3.13 2.34
CA ASP A 137 12.44 -2.57 3.00
C ASP A 137 11.18 -3.44 2.86
N ARG A 138 10.65 -3.84 4.02
CA ARG A 138 9.43 -4.66 4.14
C ARG A 138 8.68 -4.35 5.44
N TYR A 139 8.45 -3.06 5.69
CA TYR A 139 7.90 -2.55 6.95
C TYR A 139 6.61 -3.25 7.39
N SER A 140 5.61 -3.38 6.50
CA SER A 140 4.33 -3.99 6.86
C SER A 140 4.46 -5.48 7.21
N GLU A 141 5.37 -6.21 6.55
CA GLU A 141 5.67 -7.61 6.90
C GLU A 141 6.37 -7.70 8.26
N LEU A 142 7.36 -6.84 8.53
CA LEU A 142 8.08 -6.82 9.81
C LEU A 142 7.16 -6.49 10.98
N ARG A 143 6.22 -5.53 10.81
CA ARG A 143 5.23 -5.20 11.85
C ARG A 143 4.18 -6.27 12.06
N SER A 144 3.81 -6.99 11.01
CA SER A 144 2.88 -8.11 11.15
C SER A 144 3.52 -9.27 11.92
N ALA A 145 4.85 -9.43 11.82
CA ALA A 145 5.61 -10.43 12.55
C ALA A 145 6.02 -10.02 13.97
N ALA A 146 6.19 -8.71 14.24
CA ALA A 146 6.66 -8.17 15.53
C ALA A 146 5.70 -7.08 16.04
N THR A 147 5.05 -7.35 17.18
CA THR A 147 4.08 -6.43 17.82
C THR A 147 4.71 -5.25 18.57
N SER A 148 6.03 -5.16 18.66
CA SER A 148 6.72 -4.04 19.31
C SER A 148 8.20 -3.99 18.89
N ASP A 149 8.68 -2.79 18.53
CA ASP A 149 10.10 -2.34 18.52
C ASP A 149 10.62 -1.68 17.22
N LEU A 150 9.75 -1.35 16.24
CA LEU A 150 10.20 -0.55 15.09
C LEU A 150 10.20 0.97 15.38
N PRO A 151 11.14 1.74 14.79
CA PRO A 151 11.16 3.20 14.89
C PRO A 151 9.83 3.82 14.45
N ARG A 152 9.39 4.85 15.17
CA ARG A 152 8.18 5.62 14.83
C ARG A 152 8.41 6.41 13.55
N LEU A 153 7.52 6.22 12.58
CA LEU A 153 7.60 6.80 11.24
C LEU A 153 6.32 7.58 10.96
N GLU A 154 6.46 8.84 10.56
CA GLU A 154 5.34 9.73 10.26
C GLU A 154 5.20 9.87 8.74
N MET A 155 4.05 9.49 8.17
CA MET A 155 3.84 9.46 6.72
C MET A 155 3.85 10.85 6.07
N PHE A 156 3.57 11.92 6.82
CA PHE A 156 3.45 13.27 6.26
C PHE A 156 4.79 13.81 5.73
N ALA A 157 5.92 13.38 6.28
CA ALA A 157 7.25 13.82 5.86
C ALA A 157 7.70 13.23 4.51
N MET A 158 6.97 12.24 3.99
CA MET A 158 7.32 11.56 2.73
C MET A 158 6.40 11.90 1.57
N GLY A 159 5.45 12.83 1.73
CA GLY A 159 4.62 13.38 0.63
C GLY A 159 3.35 12.58 0.32
N GLY A 160 2.55 12.30 1.35
CA GLY A 160 1.23 11.64 1.26
C GLY A 160 0.22 12.38 0.41
#